data_AF-A0A1N6IDB1-F1
#
_entry.id   AF-A0A1N6IDB1-F1
#
_cell.length_a   1.000
_cell.length_b   1.000
_cell.length_c   1.000
_cell.angle_alpha   90.00
_cell.angle_beta   90.00
_cell.angle_gamma   90.00
#
_symmetry.space_group_name_H-M   'P 1'
#
loop_
_entity.id
_entity.type
_entity.pdbx_description
1 polymer ?
#
loop_
_entity_poly.entity_id
_entity_poly.type
_entity_poly.pdbx_seq_one_letter_code
_entity_poly.pdbx_strand_id
1 'polypeptide(L)'
;MEILDDIKQALQILAIPEKAEFFPRFFKTGKDEYGEGDIFIGVTVPDQRSIAKEFYNKISLEELSELLSSKIHEHRLTSLLMLVYKFEKIKDKIRQKEIIDFYLKHTKHINNWDLVDTSCYKILGRYCFENQDSKILEKLSDSDDMWEKRMAIVGTMFHIKKREFELTKTFALKNLKHPHDLMHKANGWLLREMGKMNESELLNFLDLHYKEMPRTCLRYAIEKLDEELRQDYLKGRI
;
A
#
# COMPACT_ATOMS: atom_id res chain seq x y z
N MET A 1 -10.16 26.74 -1.04
CA MET A 1 -11.40 26.44 -0.27
C MET A 1 -12.50 25.92 -1.17
N GLU A 2 -12.92 26.64 -2.23
CA GLU A 2 -13.98 26.16 -3.16
C GLU A 2 -13.73 24.73 -3.68
N ILE A 3 -12.52 24.44 -4.18
CA ILE A 3 -12.17 23.10 -4.69
C ILE A 3 -12.24 22.00 -3.61
N LEU A 4 -11.81 22.31 -2.39
CA LEU A 4 -11.82 21.32 -1.31
C LEU A 4 -13.26 20.97 -0.89
N ASP A 5 -14.12 21.98 -0.82
CA ASP A 5 -15.54 21.79 -0.50
C ASP A 5 -16.27 21.07 -1.63
N ASP A 6 -15.96 21.37 -2.90
CA ASP A 6 -16.47 20.66 -4.07
C ASP A 6 -16.15 19.16 -4.03
N ILE A 7 -14.91 18.80 -3.66
CA ILE A 7 -14.48 17.40 -3.54
C ILE A 7 -15.23 16.70 -2.41
N LYS A 8 -15.33 17.33 -1.24
CA LYS A 8 -16.07 16.77 -0.09
C LYS A 8 -17.55 16.60 -0.44
N GLN A 9 -18.15 17.55 -1.15
CA GLN A 9 -19.53 17.48 -1.61
C GLN A 9 -19.72 16.37 -2.67
N ALA A 10 -18.82 16.26 -3.64
CA ALA A 10 -18.86 15.19 -4.64
C ALA A 10 -18.78 13.80 -4.00
N LEU A 11 -17.91 13.62 -3.01
CA LEU A 11 -17.85 12.38 -2.22
C LEU A 11 -19.15 12.15 -1.44
N GLN A 12 -19.70 13.19 -0.81
CA GLN A 12 -20.94 13.07 -0.04
C GLN A 12 -22.16 12.71 -0.91
N ILE A 13 -22.22 13.19 -2.15
CA ILE A 13 -23.28 12.84 -3.11
C ILE A 13 -23.23 11.35 -3.50
N LEU A 14 -22.03 10.76 -3.53
CA LEU A 14 -21.81 9.36 -3.87
C LEU A 14 -21.74 8.43 -2.64
N ALA A 15 -22.07 8.96 -1.46
CA ALA A 15 -22.12 8.20 -0.23
C ALA A 15 -23.24 7.14 -0.28
N ILE A 16 -22.92 5.92 0.13
CA ILE A 16 -23.88 4.80 0.18
C ILE A 16 -24.05 4.39 1.65
N PRO A 17 -25.20 4.67 2.29
CA PRO A 17 -25.42 4.42 3.71
C PRO A 17 -25.12 2.98 4.14
N GLU A 18 -25.55 1.99 3.34
CA GLU A 18 -25.32 0.58 3.63
C GLU A 18 -23.83 0.23 3.65
N LYS A 19 -23.01 0.92 2.83
CA LYS A 19 -21.55 0.76 2.86
C LYS A 19 -20.91 1.50 4.03
N ALA A 20 -21.43 2.69 4.36
CA ALA A 20 -20.96 3.45 5.52
C ALA A 20 -21.14 2.64 6.83
N GLU A 21 -22.22 1.85 6.93
CA GLU A 21 -22.45 0.93 8.05
C GLU A 21 -21.54 -0.32 8.00
N PHE A 22 -21.26 -0.85 6.81
CA PHE A 22 -20.48 -2.07 6.64
C PHE A 22 -18.95 -1.86 6.78
N PHE A 23 -18.41 -0.76 6.22
CA PHE A 23 -16.98 -0.51 6.14
C PHE A 23 -16.26 -0.50 7.49
N PRO A 24 -16.79 0.09 8.58
CA PRO A 24 -16.17 0.03 9.91
C PRO A 24 -15.79 -1.39 10.35
N ARG A 25 -16.68 -2.37 10.10
CA ARG A 25 -16.44 -3.79 10.43
C ARG A 25 -15.35 -4.41 9.55
N PHE A 26 -15.32 -4.06 8.27
CA PHE A 26 -14.36 -4.58 7.31
C PHE A 26 -12.94 -4.02 7.56
N PHE A 27 -12.84 -2.72 7.81
CA PHE A 27 -11.59 -1.99 8.07
C PHE A 27 -11.16 -2.01 9.53
N LYS A 28 -11.91 -2.69 10.41
CA LYS A 28 -11.53 -2.94 11.80
C LYS A 28 -11.30 -1.64 12.56
N THR A 29 -12.36 -0.87 12.73
CA THR A 29 -12.34 0.45 13.39
C THR A 29 -12.72 0.41 14.87
N GLY A 30 -12.86 -0.79 15.46
CA GLY A 30 -13.08 -0.95 16.88
C GLY A 30 -11.87 -0.52 17.71
N LYS A 31 -12.07 -0.45 19.02
CA LYS A 31 -10.99 -0.14 19.96
C LYS A 31 -9.87 -1.18 19.87
N ASP A 32 -8.62 -0.72 19.88
CA ASP A 32 -7.40 -1.53 19.76
C ASP A 32 -7.26 -2.27 18.40
N GLU A 33 -8.12 -1.96 17.43
CA GLU A 33 -8.01 -2.44 16.05
C GLU A 33 -7.21 -1.47 15.16
N TYR A 34 -6.68 -1.95 14.04
CA TYR A 34 -5.75 -1.17 13.22
C TYR A 34 -6.37 0.06 12.53
N GLY A 35 -7.70 0.10 12.38
CA GLY A 35 -8.45 1.22 11.80
C GLY A 35 -9.15 2.08 12.85
N GLU A 36 -8.80 1.96 14.14
CA GLU A 36 -9.44 2.72 15.21
C GLU A 36 -9.51 4.22 14.91
N GLY A 37 -10.70 4.80 15.02
CA GLY A 37 -10.95 6.23 14.78
C GLY A 37 -11.27 6.61 13.34
N ASP A 38 -11.18 5.68 12.38
CA ASP A 38 -11.63 5.90 11.00
C ASP A 38 -13.14 6.08 10.93
N ILE A 39 -13.59 7.09 10.18
CA ILE A 39 -15.00 7.32 9.85
C ILE A 39 -15.19 6.98 8.37
N PHE A 40 -16.29 6.30 8.03
CA PHE A 40 -16.63 5.94 6.65
C PHE A 40 -17.92 6.60 6.21
N ILE A 41 -17.94 7.10 4.98
CA ILE A 41 -19.14 7.67 4.34
C ILE A 41 -19.72 6.76 3.23
N GLY A 42 -19.06 5.63 2.93
CA GLY A 42 -19.60 4.60 2.06
C GLY A 42 -19.34 4.79 0.56
N VAL A 43 -18.38 5.63 0.18
CA VAL A 43 -18.07 5.88 -1.24
C VAL A 43 -17.21 4.77 -1.81
N THR A 44 -17.56 4.25 -2.98
CA THR A 44 -16.82 3.14 -3.58
C THR A 44 -15.47 3.57 -4.15
N VAL A 45 -14.49 2.66 -4.20
CA VAL A 45 -13.17 2.97 -4.79
C VAL A 45 -13.26 3.42 -6.26
N PRO A 46 -14.09 2.82 -7.14
CA PRO A 46 -14.31 3.35 -8.49
C PRO A 46 -14.78 4.82 -8.51
N ASP A 47 -15.72 5.19 -7.65
CA ASP A 47 -16.25 6.56 -7.55
C ASP A 47 -15.19 7.53 -7.04
N GLN A 48 -14.44 7.15 -6.01
CA GLN A 48 -13.30 7.92 -5.50
C GLN A 48 -12.23 8.12 -6.57
N ARG A 49 -11.96 7.11 -7.43
CA ARG A 49 -11.03 7.26 -8.57
C ARG A 49 -11.55 8.25 -9.61
N SER A 50 -12.87 8.25 -9.86
CA SER A 50 -13.50 9.20 -10.78
C SER A 50 -13.29 10.64 -10.31
N ILE A 51 -13.64 10.91 -9.04
CA ILE A 51 -13.43 12.23 -8.41
C ILE A 51 -11.95 12.59 -8.41
N ALA A 52 -11.07 11.70 -7.97
CA ALA A 52 -9.64 11.98 -7.95
C ALA A 52 -9.10 12.36 -9.34
N LYS A 53 -9.55 11.68 -10.40
CA LYS A 53 -9.14 11.99 -11.78
C LYS A 53 -9.65 13.34 -12.27
N GLU A 54 -10.81 13.79 -11.80
CA GLU A 54 -11.37 15.10 -12.15
C GLU A 54 -10.65 16.27 -11.46
N PHE A 55 -10.22 16.06 -10.20
CA PHE A 55 -9.72 17.15 -9.35
C PHE A 55 -8.19 17.18 -9.16
N TYR A 56 -7.45 16.12 -9.52
CA TYR A 56 -6.00 16.07 -9.23
C TYR A 56 -5.19 17.24 -9.80
N ASN A 57 -5.62 17.86 -10.89
CA ASN A 57 -4.92 19.00 -11.50
C ASN A 57 -5.41 20.36 -10.99
N LYS A 58 -6.49 20.40 -10.21
CA LYS A 58 -7.10 21.62 -9.65
C LYS A 58 -6.70 21.86 -8.20
N ILE A 59 -6.64 20.79 -7.39
CA ILE A 59 -6.34 20.88 -5.96
C ILE A 59 -4.87 21.22 -5.67
N SER A 60 -4.58 22.07 -4.68
CA SER A 60 -3.21 22.37 -4.23
C SER A 60 -2.64 21.28 -3.30
N LEU A 61 -1.34 21.33 -2.97
CA LEU A 61 -0.77 20.42 -1.95
C LEU A 61 -1.25 20.76 -0.54
N GLU A 62 -1.49 22.04 -0.26
CA GLU A 62 -2.05 22.53 1.00
C GLU A 62 -3.48 21.99 1.20
N GLU A 63 -4.33 22.07 0.17
CA GLU A 63 -5.68 21.51 0.22
C GLU A 63 -5.67 19.98 0.30
N LEU A 64 -4.73 19.31 -0.39
CA LEU A 64 -4.52 17.86 -0.24
C LEU A 64 -4.09 17.47 1.18
N SER A 65 -3.27 18.29 1.84
CA SER A 65 -2.86 18.08 3.23
C SER A 65 -4.07 18.08 4.16
N GLU A 66 -4.99 19.04 3.98
CA GLU A 66 -6.23 19.11 4.76
C GLU A 66 -7.11 17.87 4.51
N LEU A 67 -7.33 17.50 3.24
CA LEU A 67 -8.17 16.35 2.89
C LEU A 67 -7.56 15.02 3.39
N LEU A 68 -6.24 14.86 3.28
CA LEU A 68 -5.51 13.70 3.79
C LEU A 68 -5.45 13.64 5.32
N SER A 69 -5.65 14.76 6.01
CA SER A 69 -5.69 14.80 7.48
C SER A 69 -7.10 14.53 8.03
N SER A 70 -8.09 14.31 7.16
CA SER A 70 -9.47 14.07 7.57
C SER A 70 -9.64 12.74 8.31
N LYS A 71 -10.56 12.70 9.27
CA LYS A 71 -11.01 11.44 9.92
C LYS A 71 -11.78 10.53 8.97
N ILE A 72 -12.35 11.09 7.89
CA ILE A 72 -13.10 10.32 6.90
C ILE A 72 -12.10 9.55 6.02
N HIS A 73 -12.26 8.25 5.95
CA HIS A 73 -11.36 7.37 5.23
C HIS A 73 -11.37 7.63 3.72
N GLU A 74 -12.55 7.81 3.13
CA GLU A 74 -12.70 8.09 1.69
C GLU A 74 -12.10 9.44 1.28
N HIS A 75 -12.01 10.42 2.20
CA HIS A 75 -11.26 11.65 1.94
C HIS A 75 -9.77 11.34 1.76
N ARG A 76 -9.19 10.56 2.67
CA ARG A 76 -7.76 10.19 2.64
C ARG A 76 -7.40 9.37 1.42
N LEU A 77 -8.20 8.35 1.10
CA LEU A 77 -7.97 7.53 -0.08
C LEU A 77 -8.09 8.36 -1.37
N THR A 78 -9.09 9.24 -1.46
CA THR A 78 -9.23 10.16 -2.61
C THR A 78 -8.04 11.12 -2.73
N SER A 79 -7.53 11.67 -1.62
CA SER A 79 -6.29 12.47 -1.60
C SER A 79 -5.09 11.71 -2.15
N LEU A 80 -4.89 10.47 -1.72
CA LEU A 80 -3.78 9.65 -2.17
C LEU A 80 -3.90 9.29 -3.66
N LEU A 81 -5.12 9.03 -4.15
CA LEU A 81 -5.39 8.83 -5.57
C LEU A 81 -5.05 10.08 -6.41
N MET A 82 -5.44 11.27 -5.92
CA MET A 82 -5.07 12.53 -6.57
C MET A 82 -3.55 12.74 -6.57
N LEU A 83 -2.87 12.42 -5.45
CA LEU A 83 -1.42 12.52 -5.34
C LEU A 83 -0.70 11.57 -6.31
N VAL A 84 -1.22 10.35 -6.48
CA VAL A 84 -0.74 9.39 -7.51
C VAL A 84 -0.90 9.99 -8.90
N TYR A 85 -2.07 10.53 -9.25
CA TYR A 85 -2.28 11.15 -10.56
C TYR A 85 -1.35 12.35 -10.80
N LYS A 86 -1.13 13.19 -9.79
CA LYS A 86 -0.13 14.28 -9.86
C LYS A 86 1.26 13.71 -10.16
N PHE A 87 1.73 12.75 -9.37
CA PHE A 87 3.06 12.15 -9.52
C PHE A 87 3.25 11.52 -10.91
N GLU A 88 2.26 10.77 -11.41
CA GLU A 88 2.33 10.09 -12.71
C GLU A 88 2.44 11.07 -13.89
N LYS A 89 1.96 12.31 -13.74
CA LYS A 89 1.99 13.36 -14.79
C LYS A 89 3.19 14.29 -14.69
N ILE A 90 3.85 14.38 -13.53
CA ILE A 90 5.03 15.22 -13.35
C ILE A 90 6.26 14.54 -13.96
N LYS A 91 6.93 15.26 -14.87
CA LYS A 91 8.24 14.85 -15.44
C LYS A 91 9.41 15.59 -14.79
N ASP A 92 9.15 16.72 -14.15
CA ASP A 92 10.16 17.53 -13.51
C ASP A 92 10.60 16.91 -12.18
N LYS A 93 11.92 16.74 -11.99
CA LYS A 93 12.47 16.06 -10.81
C LYS A 93 12.26 16.84 -9.52
N ILE A 94 12.26 18.18 -9.58
CA ILE A 94 12.06 19.03 -8.41
C ILE A 94 10.62 18.86 -7.90
N ARG A 95 9.64 18.96 -8.79
CA ARG A 95 8.22 18.71 -8.47
C ARG A 95 7.95 17.27 -8.05
N GLN A 96 8.64 16.28 -8.61
CA GLN A 96 8.54 14.90 -8.12
C GLN A 96 9.00 14.82 -6.66
N LYS A 97 10.15 15.44 -6.33
CA LYS A 97 10.68 15.49 -4.97
C LYS A 97 9.69 16.15 -3.98
N GLU A 98 9.00 17.22 -4.39
CA GLU A 98 7.94 17.85 -3.59
C GLU A 98 6.82 16.86 -3.24
N ILE A 99 6.39 16.01 -4.18
CA ILE A 99 5.39 14.97 -3.91
C ILE A 99 5.92 13.90 -2.96
N ILE A 100 7.18 13.52 -3.08
CA ILE A 100 7.83 12.56 -2.17
C ILE A 100 7.88 13.11 -0.75
N ASP A 101 8.31 14.36 -0.60
CA ASP A 101 8.42 15.02 0.70
C ASP A 101 7.03 15.25 1.32
N PHE A 102 6.05 15.61 0.51
CA PHE A 102 4.65 15.65 0.92
C PHE A 102 4.19 14.29 1.45
N TYR A 103 4.41 13.21 0.70
CA TYR A 103 3.99 11.87 1.10
C TYR A 103 4.62 11.45 2.44
N LEU A 104 5.94 11.61 2.57
CA LEU A 104 6.69 11.24 3.77
C LEU A 104 6.31 12.08 4.99
N LYS A 105 5.93 13.35 4.80
CA LYS A 105 5.43 14.21 5.90
C LYS A 105 4.06 13.78 6.44
N HIS A 106 3.29 13.01 5.67
CA HIS A 106 1.91 12.62 6.01
C HIS A 106 1.75 11.11 6.29
N THR A 107 2.82 10.34 6.47
CA THR A 107 2.73 8.88 6.71
C THR A 107 1.78 8.51 7.85
N LYS A 108 1.72 9.32 8.91
CA LYS A 108 0.78 9.16 10.04
C LYS A 108 -0.71 9.11 9.65
N HIS A 109 -1.08 9.64 8.48
CA HIS A 109 -2.45 9.62 7.96
C HIS A 109 -2.69 8.49 6.94
N ILE A 110 -1.63 7.77 6.56
CA ILE A 110 -1.66 6.63 5.63
C ILE A 110 -1.55 5.34 6.47
N ASN A 111 -2.45 5.24 7.43
CA ASN A 111 -2.45 4.25 8.52
C ASN A 111 -3.50 3.16 8.31
N ASN A 112 -3.71 2.75 7.06
CA ASN A 112 -4.55 1.62 6.69
C ASN A 112 -3.92 0.89 5.48
N TRP A 113 -4.18 -0.41 5.34
CA TRP A 113 -3.53 -1.22 4.32
C TRP A 113 -3.92 -0.77 2.91
N ASP A 114 -5.16 -0.37 2.69
CA ASP A 114 -5.64 0.04 1.37
C ASP A 114 -5.08 1.40 0.94
N LEU A 115 -4.91 2.32 1.90
CA LEU A 115 -4.21 3.59 1.71
C LEU A 115 -2.77 3.34 1.24
N VAL A 116 -2.01 2.51 1.97
CA VAL A 116 -0.63 2.15 1.61
C VAL A 116 -0.57 1.44 0.26
N ASP A 117 -1.38 0.40 0.07
CA ASP A 117 -1.35 -0.50 -1.08
C ASP A 117 -1.74 0.22 -2.39
N THR A 118 -2.58 1.25 -2.29
CA THR A 118 -3.05 2.02 -3.46
C THR A 118 -2.03 3.04 -3.95
N SER A 119 -1.23 3.63 -3.05
CA SER A 119 -0.36 4.77 -3.39
C SER A 119 1.13 4.46 -3.39
N CYS A 120 1.63 3.70 -2.41
CA CYS A 120 3.06 3.67 -2.09
C CYS A 120 3.93 3.26 -3.29
N TYR A 121 3.60 2.14 -3.95
CA TYR A 121 4.43 1.64 -5.05
C TYR A 121 4.40 2.53 -6.30
N LYS A 122 3.33 3.30 -6.49
CA LYS A 122 3.20 4.22 -7.63
C LYS A 122 3.95 5.53 -7.42
N ILE A 123 4.17 5.90 -6.16
CA ILE A 123 4.86 7.13 -5.76
C ILE A 123 6.29 6.78 -5.30
N LEU A 124 6.44 6.27 -4.07
CA LEU A 124 7.75 5.99 -3.47
C LEU A 124 8.50 4.90 -4.23
N GLY A 125 7.84 3.77 -4.53
CA GLY A 125 8.45 2.66 -5.24
C GLY A 125 8.96 3.05 -6.63
N ARG A 126 8.10 3.72 -7.40
CA ARG A 126 8.46 4.29 -8.70
C ARG A 126 9.62 5.28 -8.61
N TYR A 127 9.57 6.21 -7.66
CA TYR A 127 10.61 7.22 -7.48
C TYR A 127 11.98 6.61 -7.16
N CYS A 128 12.02 5.63 -6.25
CA CYS A 128 13.25 4.94 -5.87
C CYS A 128 13.84 4.18 -7.07
N PHE A 129 13.00 3.48 -7.83
CA PHE A 129 13.43 2.78 -9.05
C PHE A 129 13.97 3.76 -10.11
N GLU A 130 13.22 4.82 -10.45
CA GLU A 130 13.60 5.75 -11.51
C GLU A 130 14.87 6.56 -11.17
N ASN A 131 15.17 6.76 -9.89
CA ASN A 131 16.38 7.46 -9.44
C ASN A 131 17.50 6.51 -9.00
N GLN A 132 17.28 5.19 -9.05
CA GLN A 132 18.25 4.16 -8.62
C GLN A 132 18.73 4.39 -7.18
N ASP A 133 17.82 4.80 -6.28
CA ASP A 133 18.09 5.06 -4.87
C ASP A 133 16.96 4.48 -4.01
N SER A 134 17.26 3.40 -3.29
CA SER A 134 16.33 2.69 -2.39
C SER A 134 16.28 3.23 -0.97
N LYS A 135 17.09 4.25 -0.61
CA LYS A 135 17.24 4.70 0.79
C LYS A 135 15.93 5.09 1.46
N ILE A 136 14.97 5.61 0.71
CA ILE A 136 13.64 5.95 1.24
C ILE A 136 12.94 4.69 1.72
N LEU A 137 12.88 3.64 0.88
CA LEU A 137 12.22 2.38 1.27
C LEU A 137 13.01 1.65 2.36
N GLU A 138 14.34 1.70 2.32
CA GLU A 138 15.18 1.13 3.38
C GLU A 138 14.90 1.79 4.73
N LYS A 139 14.88 3.13 4.79
CA LYS A 139 14.55 3.88 6.01
C LYS A 139 13.15 3.51 6.54
N LEU A 140 12.16 3.40 5.65
CA LEU A 140 10.81 2.98 6.04
C LEU A 140 10.79 1.53 6.56
N SER A 141 11.64 0.65 6.01
CA SER A 141 11.76 -0.74 6.50
C SER A 141 12.34 -0.83 7.91
N ASP A 142 13.14 0.16 8.31
CA ASP A 142 13.77 0.29 9.62
C ASP A 142 12.88 0.98 10.67
N SER A 143 11.81 1.65 10.25
CA SER A 143 10.88 2.35 11.16
C SER A 143 10.20 1.41 12.14
N ASP A 144 9.92 1.86 13.37
CA ASP A 144 9.09 1.12 14.33
C ASP A 144 7.61 1.10 13.95
N ASP A 145 7.18 2.00 13.05
CA ASP A 145 5.80 2.07 12.58
C ASP A 145 5.50 0.96 11.57
N MET A 146 4.44 0.18 11.85
CA MET A 146 4.02 -0.93 11.00
C MET A 146 3.63 -0.47 9.59
N TRP A 147 2.98 0.69 9.45
CA TRP A 147 2.52 1.18 8.15
C TRP A 147 3.70 1.65 7.30
N GLU A 148 4.70 2.28 7.90
CA GLU A 148 5.97 2.59 7.23
C GLU A 148 6.70 1.31 6.80
N LYS A 149 6.78 0.29 7.66
CA LYS A 149 7.31 -1.03 7.25
C LYS A 149 6.50 -1.64 6.10
N ARG A 150 5.17 -1.49 6.11
CA ARG A 150 4.30 -1.93 5.00
C ARG A 150 4.58 -1.13 3.73
N MET A 151 4.76 0.19 3.83
CA MET A 151 5.14 1.03 2.68
C MET A 151 6.45 0.56 2.06
N ALA A 152 7.45 0.17 2.85
CA ALA A 152 8.71 -0.34 2.32
C ALA A 152 8.52 -1.58 1.44
N ILE A 153 7.85 -2.62 1.96
CA ILE A 153 7.62 -3.87 1.19
C ILE A 153 6.66 -3.65 0.02
N VAL A 154 5.58 -2.89 0.19
CA VAL A 154 4.64 -2.59 -0.90
C VAL A 154 5.31 -1.76 -1.99
N GLY A 155 6.22 -0.85 -1.62
CA GLY A 155 7.01 -0.05 -2.55
C GLY A 155 7.75 -0.90 -3.58
N THR A 156 8.21 -2.10 -3.20
CA THR A 156 8.94 -3.01 -4.09
C THR A 156 8.06 -3.60 -5.19
N MET A 157 6.73 -3.50 -5.12
CA MET A 157 5.82 -3.87 -6.22
C MET A 157 6.22 -3.22 -7.56
N PHE A 158 6.74 -1.99 -7.53
CA PHE A 158 7.20 -1.34 -8.75
C PHE A 158 8.46 -2.02 -9.31
N HIS A 159 9.40 -2.38 -8.45
CA HIS A 159 10.62 -3.12 -8.80
C HIS A 159 10.30 -4.53 -9.33
N ILE A 160 9.36 -5.25 -8.70
CA ILE A 160 8.89 -6.57 -9.16
C ILE A 160 8.35 -6.48 -10.60
N LYS A 161 7.55 -5.46 -10.90
CA LYS A 161 7.04 -5.23 -12.27
C LYS A 161 8.13 -4.92 -13.30
N LYS A 162 9.32 -4.54 -12.82
CA LYS A 162 10.53 -4.31 -13.62
C LYS A 162 11.51 -5.48 -13.56
N ARG A 163 11.12 -6.61 -12.96
CA ARG A 163 11.93 -7.82 -12.76
C ARG A 163 13.16 -7.61 -11.88
N GLU A 164 13.09 -6.66 -10.94
CA GLU A 164 14.07 -6.49 -9.87
C GLU A 164 13.50 -7.00 -8.55
N PHE A 165 14.17 -7.98 -7.94
CA PHE A 165 13.59 -8.76 -6.84
C PHE A 165 14.34 -8.66 -5.51
N GLU A 166 15.61 -8.24 -5.52
CA GLU A 166 16.46 -8.22 -4.32
C GLU A 166 15.88 -7.40 -3.17
N LEU A 167 15.32 -6.22 -3.47
CA LEU A 167 14.73 -5.37 -2.45
C LEU A 167 13.50 -6.03 -1.79
N THR A 168 12.69 -6.73 -2.59
CA THR A 168 11.53 -7.50 -2.09
C THR A 168 11.98 -8.61 -1.16
N LYS A 169 12.97 -9.42 -1.56
CA LYS A 169 13.51 -10.52 -0.75
C LYS A 169 14.08 -9.99 0.56
N THR A 170 14.84 -8.90 0.49
CA THR A 170 15.45 -8.24 1.65
C THR A 170 14.39 -7.76 2.67
N PHE A 171 13.38 -7.02 2.23
CA PHE A 171 12.34 -6.51 3.13
C PHE A 171 11.38 -7.59 3.63
N ALA A 172 11.07 -8.60 2.80
CA ALA A 172 10.25 -9.73 3.22
C ALA A 172 10.95 -10.54 4.32
N LEU A 173 12.26 -10.77 4.19
CA LEU A 173 13.05 -11.46 5.20
C LEU A 173 13.17 -10.65 6.50
N LYS A 174 13.45 -9.34 6.39
CA LYS A 174 13.57 -8.43 7.54
C LYS A 174 12.31 -8.39 8.39
N ASN A 175 11.13 -8.40 7.74
CA ASN A 175 9.84 -8.38 8.42
C ASN A 175 9.18 -9.76 8.48
N LEU A 176 9.95 -10.85 8.33
CA LEU A 176 9.36 -12.19 8.16
C LEU A 176 8.53 -12.62 9.36
N LYS A 177 9.01 -12.33 10.57
CA LYS A 177 8.39 -12.68 11.85
C LYS A 177 7.68 -11.49 12.53
N HIS A 178 7.27 -10.49 11.76
CA HIS A 178 6.58 -9.32 12.29
C HIS A 178 5.32 -9.73 13.08
N PRO A 179 5.02 -9.16 14.26
CA PRO A 179 3.92 -9.65 15.11
C PRO A 179 2.53 -9.53 14.45
N HIS A 180 2.35 -8.55 13.56
CA HIS A 180 1.05 -8.22 12.97
C HIS A 180 0.75 -9.00 11.68
N ASP A 181 -0.42 -9.65 11.60
CA ASP A 181 -0.86 -10.47 10.45
C ASP A 181 -0.94 -9.69 9.13
N LEU A 182 -1.25 -8.38 9.17
CA LEU A 182 -1.24 -7.56 7.95
C LEU A 182 0.14 -7.53 7.26
N MET A 183 1.24 -7.56 8.03
CA MET A 183 2.59 -7.63 7.46
C MET A 183 2.86 -9.00 6.84
N HIS A 184 2.39 -10.09 7.43
CA HIS A 184 2.46 -11.42 6.81
C HIS A 184 1.73 -11.47 5.48
N LYS A 185 0.54 -10.86 5.41
CA LYS A 185 -0.23 -10.74 4.16
C LYS A 185 0.51 -9.94 3.10
N ALA A 186 1.14 -8.82 3.47
CA ALA A 186 1.97 -8.04 2.54
C ALA A 186 3.16 -8.85 2.04
N ASN A 187 3.98 -9.42 2.93
CA ASN A 187 5.15 -10.20 2.55
C ASN A 187 4.77 -11.36 1.62
N GLY A 188 3.77 -12.15 2.01
CA GLY A 188 3.30 -13.26 1.18
C GLY A 188 2.73 -12.80 -0.16
N TRP A 189 1.98 -11.70 -0.18
CA TRP A 189 1.47 -11.12 -1.43
C TRP A 189 2.60 -10.69 -2.36
N LEU A 190 3.60 -9.95 -1.86
CA LEU A 190 4.68 -9.43 -2.71
C LEU A 190 5.60 -10.56 -3.19
N LEU A 191 5.85 -11.59 -2.37
CA LEU A 191 6.52 -12.82 -2.80
C LEU A 191 5.74 -13.56 -3.89
N ARG A 192 4.41 -13.64 -3.77
CA ARG A 192 3.54 -14.21 -4.81
C ARG A 192 3.63 -13.41 -6.11
N GLU A 193 3.62 -12.07 -6.05
CA GLU A 193 3.76 -11.25 -7.26
C GLU A 193 5.15 -11.39 -7.90
N MET A 194 6.20 -11.55 -7.10
CA MET A 194 7.53 -11.92 -7.59
C MET A 194 7.50 -13.27 -8.31
N GLY A 195 6.89 -14.30 -7.71
CA GLY A 195 6.75 -15.64 -8.31
C GLY A 195 6.01 -15.65 -9.64
N LYS A 196 4.99 -14.79 -9.80
CA LYS A 196 4.30 -14.63 -11.10
C LYS A 196 5.23 -14.10 -12.20
N MET A 197 6.26 -13.33 -11.85
CA MET A 197 7.22 -12.78 -12.81
C MET A 197 8.39 -13.74 -13.06
N ASN A 198 8.80 -14.46 -12.02
CA ASN A 198 9.86 -15.46 -12.03
C ASN A 198 9.63 -16.47 -10.88
N GLU A 199 9.13 -17.66 -11.22
CA GLU A 199 8.82 -18.70 -10.24
C GLU A 199 10.08 -19.21 -9.53
N SER A 200 11.20 -19.35 -10.24
CA SER A 200 12.46 -19.84 -9.66
C SER A 200 12.98 -18.93 -8.55
N GLU A 201 12.81 -17.61 -8.65
CA GLU A 201 13.16 -16.66 -7.58
C GLU A 201 12.30 -16.89 -6.33
N LEU A 202 11.01 -17.21 -6.51
CA LEU A 202 10.13 -17.54 -5.40
C LEU A 202 10.53 -18.87 -4.75
N LEU A 203 10.74 -19.93 -5.54
CA LEU A 203 11.11 -21.24 -5.02
C LEU A 203 12.44 -21.18 -4.26
N ASN A 204 13.46 -20.53 -4.84
CA ASN A 204 14.76 -20.34 -4.17
C ASN A 204 14.62 -19.61 -2.83
N PHE A 205 13.76 -18.59 -2.75
CA PHE A 205 13.49 -17.90 -1.48
C PHE A 205 12.75 -18.81 -0.48
N LEU A 206 11.74 -19.56 -0.95
CA LEU A 206 10.94 -20.43 -0.11
C LEU A 206 11.77 -21.58 0.45
N ASP A 207 12.56 -22.27 -0.37
CA ASP A 207 13.38 -23.43 0.03
C ASP A 207 14.30 -23.10 1.21
N LEU A 208 14.80 -21.86 1.25
CA LEU A 208 15.67 -21.37 2.32
C LEU A 208 14.91 -20.98 3.60
N HIS A 209 13.65 -20.56 3.51
CA HIS A 209 12.99 -19.82 4.60
C HIS A 209 11.64 -20.39 5.05
N TYR A 210 10.97 -21.25 4.26
CA TYR A 210 9.56 -21.59 4.43
C TYR A 210 9.23 -22.18 5.82
N LYS A 211 10.16 -22.91 6.43
CA LYS A 211 10.01 -23.52 7.76
C LYS A 211 9.86 -22.48 8.88
N GLU A 212 10.43 -21.30 8.70
CA GLU A 212 10.34 -20.19 9.65
C GLU A 212 9.25 -19.18 9.30
N MET A 213 8.66 -19.28 8.11
CA MET A 213 7.64 -18.34 7.66
C MET A 213 6.34 -18.52 8.46
N PRO A 214 5.73 -17.42 8.93
CA PRO A 214 4.38 -17.46 9.47
C PRO A 214 3.40 -18.05 8.46
N ARG A 215 2.47 -18.88 8.96
CA ARG A 215 1.54 -19.64 8.10
C ARG A 215 0.76 -18.76 7.12
N THR A 216 0.32 -17.57 7.55
CA THR A 216 -0.36 -16.61 6.66
C THR A 216 0.54 -16.19 5.51
N CYS A 217 1.80 -15.83 5.80
CA CYS A 217 2.78 -15.41 4.79
C CYS A 217 3.02 -16.51 3.76
N LEU A 218 3.30 -17.73 4.22
CA LEU A 218 3.55 -18.88 3.34
C LEU A 218 2.35 -19.17 2.44
N ARG A 219 1.13 -19.20 2.99
CA ARG A 219 -0.10 -19.47 2.22
C ARG A 219 -0.36 -18.44 1.12
N TYR A 220 -0.07 -17.17 1.39
CA TYR A 220 -0.17 -16.11 0.39
C TYR A 220 0.90 -16.28 -0.70
N ALA A 221 2.16 -16.55 -0.31
CA ALA A 221 3.27 -16.71 -1.24
C ALA A 221 3.03 -17.84 -2.26
N ILE A 222 2.54 -18.99 -1.79
CA ILE A 222 2.35 -20.18 -2.62
C ILE A 222 0.98 -20.25 -3.31
N GLU A 223 0.13 -19.22 -3.22
CA GLU A 223 -1.27 -19.30 -3.69
C GLU A 223 -1.40 -19.66 -5.18
N LYS A 224 -0.40 -19.32 -6.00
CA LYS A 224 -0.40 -19.54 -7.46
C LYS A 224 0.47 -20.70 -7.93
N LEU A 225 1.14 -21.41 -7.02
CA LEU A 225 1.91 -22.62 -7.37
C LEU A 225 0.97 -23.79 -7.64
N ASP A 226 1.48 -24.84 -8.28
CA ASP A 226 0.75 -26.09 -8.46
C ASP A 226 0.36 -26.71 -7.12
N GLU A 227 -0.83 -27.33 -7.07
CA GLU A 227 -1.42 -27.79 -5.81
C GLU A 227 -0.53 -28.82 -5.09
N GLU A 228 0.13 -29.73 -5.81
CA GLU A 228 1.04 -30.71 -5.22
C GLU A 228 2.22 -30.02 -4.51
N LEU A 229 2.87 -29.08 -5.19
CA LEU A 229 3.98 -28.31 -4.64
C LEU A 229 3.55 -27.45 -3.44
N ARG A 230 2.36 -26.86 -3.50
CA ARG A 230 1.77 -26.15 -2.34
C ARG A 230 1.62 -27.06 -1.13
N GLN A 231 1.11 -28.27 -1.34
CA GLN A 231 0.95 -29.26 -0.28
C GLN A 231 2.29 -29.77 0.24
N ASP A 232 3.36 -29.76 -0.56
CA ASP A 232 4.69 -30.14 -0.10
C ASP A 232 5.26 -29.09 0.86
N TYR A 233 5.21 -27.80 0.51
CA TYR A 233 5.59 -26.72 1.42
C TYR A 233 4.74 -26.70 2.71
N LEU A 234 3.41 -26.83 2.60
CA LEU A 234 2.51 -26.79 3.75
C LEU A 234 2.70 -27.96 4.72
N LYS A 235 3.17 -29.11 4.23
CA LYS A 235 3.44 -30.32 5.05
C LYS A 235 4.91 -30.46 5.44
N GLY A 236 5.78 -29.53 5.03
CA GLY A 236 7.22 -29.59 5.35
C GLY A 236 7.98 -30.69 4.61
N ARG A 237 7.59 -30.99 3.37
CA ARG A 237 8.18 -32.05 2.53
C ARG A 237 9.24 -31.56 1.54
N ILE A 238 9.52 -30.25 1.55
CA ILE A 238 10.59 -29.60 0.77
C ILE A 238 11.88 -29.53 1.59
#